data_AF-A0A8J5D5J5-F1
#
_entry.id   AF-A0A8J5D5J5-F1
#
_cell.length_a   1.000
_cell.length_b   1.000
_cell.length_c   1.000
_cell.angle_alpha   90.00
_cell.angle_beta   90.00
_cell.angle_gamma   90.00
#
_symmetry.space_group_name_H-M   'P 1'
#
loop_
_entity.id
_entity.type
_entity.pdbx_description
1 polymer ?
#
loop_
_entity_poly.entity_id
_entity_poly.type
_entity_poly.pdbx_seq_one_letter_code
_entity_poly.pdbx_strand_id
1 'polypeptide(L)'
;MKIPKTIDNVVDPRIDLVPSWKEASIGAMERGIQSKKVREDYRELCNLSLFYLTGNLRQPIKKPGAFHHARWMAKAIYVLKIRMFRSHVQMTTREGKGLEEIALFVVLLYSRAAWMEAGLATEAAYNDLNLVKDLHHFQEINGAIWKTTLTTFSRHLWYLGADLVGLSLFSERISMEEKKKIAKETRKEKDLDRIRFNKAADQLIKSSLPSLTSSASVRALTLLNIDISFLSPCGRVGSKPRVPEGGFPQ
;
A
#
# COMPACT_ATOMS: atom_id res chain seq x y z
N MET A 1 37.13 -2.30 7.72
CA MET A 1 36.26 -1.11 7.82
C MET A 1 35.60 -1.10 9.20
N LYS A 2 36.07 -0.25 10.12
CA LYS A 2 35.48 -0.10 11.46
C LYS A 2 34.13 0.63 11.31
N ILE A 3 33.07 0.11 11.90
CA ILE A 3 31.76 0.78 11.94
C ILE A 3 31.94 2.08 12.76
N PRO A 4 31.48 3.24 12.28
CA PRO A 4 31.60 4.49 13.03
C PRO A 4 30.94 4.37 14.42
N LYS A 5 31.59 4.93 15.45
CA LYS A 5 31.12 4.84 16.84
C LYS A 5 30.02 5.86 17.20
N THR A 6 29.88 6.91 16.40
CA THR A 6 28.93 8.01 16.63
C THR A 6 27.82 7.96 15.58
N ILE A 7 26.58 7.82 16.05
CA ILE A 7 25.37 7.93 15.24
C ILE A 7 24.81 9.34 15.45
N ASP A 8 24.45 10.02 14.36
CA ASP A 8 23.91 11.38 14.44
C ASP A 8 22.49 11.39 15.01
N ASN A 9 21.98 12.54 15.48
CA ASN A 9 20.57 12.66 15.80
C ASN A 9 19.72 12.33 14.54
N VAL A 10 18.91 11.30 14.65
CA VAL A 10 18.15 10.70 13.55
C VAL A 10 16.73 11.22 13.48
N VAL A 11 16.17 11.73 14.58
CA VAL A 11 14.76 12.13 14.63
C VAL A 11 14.60 13.48 13.94
N ASP A 12 13.86 13.48 12.84
CA ASP A 12 13.50 14.69 12.10
C ASP A 12 12.35 15.42 12.82
N PRO A 13 12.50 16.72 13.16
CA PRO A 13 11.45 17.48 13.84
C PRO A 13 10.10 17.51 13.11
N ARG A 14 10.09 17.34 11.78
CA ARG A 14 8.87 17.32 10.96
C ARG A 14 7.99 16.09 11.25
N ILE A 15 8.55 15.04 11.84
CA ILE A 15 7.79 13.85 12.24
C ILE A 15 6.77 14.22 13.32
N ASP A 16 7.13 15.14 14.22
CA ASP A 16 6.25 15.53 15.33
C ASP A 16 5.09 16.43 14.86
N LEU A 17 5.12 16.93 13.62
CA LEU A 17 4.00 17.61 12.98
C LEU A 17 2.89 16.64 12.54
N VAL A 18 3.20 15.34 12.45
CA VAL A 18 2.26 14.30 11.99
C VAL A 18 2.21 13.11 12.95
N PRO A 19 1.74 13.31 14.21
CA PRO A 19 1.77 12.29 15.25
C PRO A 19 0.99 11.02 14.87
N SER A 20 -0.17 11.16 14.23
CA SER A 20 -0.97 10.03 13.74
C SER A 20 -0.19 9.15 12.75
N TRP A 21 0.57 9.76 11.84
CA TRP A 21 1.35 9.02 10.86
C TRP A 21 2.59 8.38 11.47
N LYS A 22 3.21 9.07 12.43
CA LYS A 22 4.32 8.53 13.23
C LYS A 22 3.87 7.25 13.94
N GLU A 23 2.76 7.29 14.67
CA GLU A 23 2.20 6.15 15.39
C GLU A 23 1.81 5.00 14.46
N ALA A 24 1.10 5.31 13.37
CA ALA A 24 0.73 4.31 12.36
C ALA A 24 1.96 3.63 11.75
N SER A 25 3.02 4.39 11.46
CA SER A 25 4.28 3.88 10.92
C SER A 25 5.01 3.00 11.93
N ILE A 26 5.11 3.44 13.19
CA ILE A 26 5.71 2.64 14.28
C ILE A 26 4.98 1.30 14.40
N GLY A 27 3.65 1.32 14.53
CA GLY A 27 2.85 0.10 14.65
C GLY A 27 3.02 -0.84 13.46
N ALA A 28 3.11 -0.32 12.23
CA ALA A 28 3.37 -1.12 11.04
C ALA A 28 4.74 -1.80 11.06
N MET A 29 5.79 -1.08 11.42
CA MET A 29 7.15 -1.62 11.52
C MET A 29 7.25 -2.68 12.63
N GLU A 30 6.61 -2.46 13.78
CA GLU A 30 6.63 -3.43 14.88
C GLU A 30 5.95 -4.75 14.50
N ARG A 31 4.79 -4.69 13.83
CA ARG A 31 4.14 -5.88 13.26
C ARG A 31 5.05 -6.58 12.25
N GLY A 32 5.76 -5.81 11.42
CA GLY A 32 6.71 -6.35 10.45
C GLY A 32 7.87 -7.10 11.09
N ILE A 33 8.44 -6.56 12.17
CA ILE A 33 9.53 -7.20 12.91
C ILE A 33 9.05 -8.49 13.59
N GLN A 34 7.84 -8.50 14.15
CA GLN A 34 7.29 -9.67 14.84
C GLN A 34 6.92 -10.82 13.89
N SER A 35 6.69 -10.53 12.61
CA SER A 35 6.31 -11.55 11.63
C SER A 35 7.46 -12.51 11.34
N LYS A 36 7.24 -13.81 11.59
CA LYS A 36 8.24 -14.89 11.45
C LYS A 36 8.64 -15.19 10.00
N LYS A 37 7.87 -14.73 9.02
CA LYS A 37 8.08 -15.02 7.57
C LYS A 37 8.74 -13.87 6.81
N VAL A 38 9.22 -12.84 7.51
CA VAL A 38 9.75 -11.63 6.88
C VAL A 38 11.20 -11.83 6.49
N ARG A 39 11.51 -11.52 5.22
CA ARG A 39 12.87 -11.52 4.68
C ARG A 39 13.77 -10.57 5.48
N GLU A 40 15.05 -10.90 5.62
CA GLU A 40 15.96 -10.14 6.51
C GLU A 40 16.18 -8.68 6.10
N ASP A 41 16.16 -8.35 4.81
CA ASP A 41 16.22 -6.97 4.30
C ASP A 41 14.98 -6.14 4.71
N TYR A 42 13.81 -6.78 4.80
CA TYR A 42 12.56 -6.13 5.20
C TYR A 42 12.58 -5.85 6.70
N ARG A 43 13.08 -6.82 7.49
CA ARG A 43 13.34 -6.64 8.93
C ARG A 43 14.33 -5.50 9.16
N GLU A 44 15.37 -5.41 8.35
CA GLU A 44 16.34 -4.33 8.41
C GLU A 44 15.72 -2.96 8.09
N LEU A 45 14.92 -2.85 7.02
CA LEU A 45 14.18 -1.62 6.73
C LEU A 45 13.31 -1.21 7.92
N CYS A 46 12.53 -2.14 8.48
CA CYS A 46 11.66 -1.85 9.63
C CYS A 46 12.46 -1.35 10.84
N ASN A 47 13.56 -2.02 11.19
CA ASN A 47 14.41 -1.60 12.31
C ASN A 47 15.03 -0.21 12.11
N LEU A 48 15.52 0.08 10.90
CA LEU A 48 16.09 1.39 10.58
C LEU A 48 15.03 2.50 10.58
N SER A 49 13.84 2.23 10.03
CA SER A 49 12.71 3.16 10.08
C SER A 49 12.26 3.41 11.52
N LEU A 50 12.18 2.37 12.36
CA LEU A 50 11.81 2.51 13.77
C LEU A 50 12.82 3.37 14.53
N PHE A 51 14.11 3.14 14.30
CA PHE A 51 15.17 3.94 14.88
C PHE A 51 15.08 5.40 14.43
N TYR A 52 14.80 5.66 13.15
CA TYR A 52 14.59 7.01 12.63
C TYR A 52 13.40 7.74 13.29
N LEU A 53 12.29 7.02 13.55
CA LEU A 53 11.07 7.61 14.15
C LEU A 53 11.18 7.86 15.66
N THR A 54 11.94 7.01 16.36
CA THR A 54 11.91 6.96 17.84
C THR A 54 13.23 7.34 18.48
N GLY A 55 14.33 7.36 17.73
CA GLY A 55 15.69 7.47 18.26
C GLY A 55 16.14 6.23 19.05
N ASN A 56 15.34 5.17 19.15
CA ASN A 56 15.68 3.97 19.91
C ASN A 56 16.26 2.88 18.99
N LEU A 57 17.56 2.65 19.10
CA LEU A 57 18.24 1.61 18.33
C LEU A 57 18.08 0.24 19.00
N ARG A 58 17.15 -0.58 18.48
CA ARG A 58 16.86 -1.92 19.03
C ARG A 58 17.86 -2.99 18.60
N GLN A 59 18.53 -2.82 17.45
CA GLN A 59 19.47 -3.80 16.89
C GLN A 59 20.70 -3.10 16.28
N PRO A 60 21.88 -3.76 16.27
CA PRO A 60 23.05 -3.22 15.60
C PRO A 60 22.78 -2.98 14.11
N ILE A 61 23.24 -1.83 13.59
CA ILE A 61 23.13 -1.54 12.16
C ILE A 61 24.09 -2.44 11.38
N LYS A 62 23.53 -3.29 10.51
CA LYS A 62 24.30 -4.19 9.64
C LYS A 62 25.03 -3.39 8.56
N LYS A 63 26.10 -3.95 7.99
CA LYS A 63 26.77 -3.35 6.82
C LYS A 63 25.78 -3.29 5.63
N PRO A 64 25.86 -2.27 4.76
CA PRO A 64 25.05 -2.23 3.55
C PRO A 64 25.24 -3.49 2.71
N GLY A 65 24.13 -4.11 2.29
CA GLY A 65 24.13 -5.27 1.39
C GLY A 65 24.25 -4.87 -0.08
N ALA A 66 24.27 -5.85 -0.98
CA ALA A 66 24.34 -5.60 -2.41
C ALA A 66 23.17 -4.73 -2.92
N PHE A 67 23.48 -3.74 -3.75
CA PHE A 67 22.51 -2.85 -4.37
C PHE A 67 22.29 -3.24 -5.85
N HIS A 68 21.02 -3.41 -6.24
CA HIS A 68 20.61 -3.62 -7.64
C HIS A 68 19.58 -2.57 -8.05
N HIS A 69 19.69 -2.07 -9.29
CA HIS A 69 18.81 -1.00 -9.80
C HIS A 69 17.31 -1.34 -9.76
N ALA A 70 16.96 -2.63 -9.87
CA ALA A 70 15.57 -3.11 -9.88
C ALA A 70 14.87 -3.09 -8.51
N ARG A 71 15.60 -2.94 -7.39
CA ARG A 71 15.00 -2.99 -6.04
C ARG A 71 15.10 -1.63 -5.34
N TRP A 72 14.00 -0.88 -5.36
CA TRP A 72 13.93 0.41 -4.67
C TRP A 72 14.15 0.30 -3.15
N MET A 73 13.75 -0.82 -2.53
CA MET A 73 13.95 -1.06 -1.10
C MET A 73 15.42 -0.99 -0.67
N ALA A 74 16.34 -1.51 -1.48
CA ALA A 74 17.76 -1.41 -1.19
C ALA A 74 18.18 0.07 -1.11
N LYS A 75 17.70 0.91 -2.03
CA LYS A 75 17.94 2.37 -1.99
C LYS A 75 17.37 3.00 -0.73
N ALA A 76 16.18 2.59 -0.30
CA ALA A 76 15.58 3.08 0.94
C ALA A 76 16.45 2.76 2.17
N ILE A 77 16.96 1.53 2.27
CA ILE A 77 17.90 1.12 3.34
C ILE A 77 19.19 1.97 3.28
N TYR A 78 19.74 2.17 2.09
CA TYR A 78 20.94 3.00 1.91
C TYR A 78 20.70 4.45 2.32
N VAL A 79 19.58 5.06 1.92
CA VAL A 79 19.19 6.42 2.33
C VAL A 79 19.18 6.55 3.85
N LEU A 80 18.51 5.63 4.55
CA LEU A 80 18.46 5.67 6.01
C LEU A 80 19.83 5.53 6.65
N LYS A 81 20.67 4.62 6.16
CA LYS A 81 22.04 4.43 6.68
C LYS A 81 22.92 5.65 6.43
N ILE A 82 22.93 6.20 5.22
CA ILE A 82 23.71 7.42 4.91
C ILE A 82 23.24 8.56 5.81
N ARG A 83 21.93 8.65 6.06
CA ARG A 83 21.35 9.66 6.94
C ARG A 83 21.77 9.52 8.40
N MET A 84 21.93 8.29 8.89
CA MET A 84 22.36 7.99 10.27
C MET A 84 23.86 8.25 10.50
N PHE A 85 24.68 8.07 9.45
CA PHE A 85 26.13 8.25 9.48
C PHE A 85 26.60 9.47 8.69
N ARG A 86 25.73 10.47 8.51
CA ARG A 86 25.97 11.62 7.62
C ARG A 86 27.20 12.42 8.01
N SER A 87 27.54 12.49 9.30
CA SER A 87 28.76 13.15 9.79
C SER A 87 30.06 12.54 9.26
N HIS A 88 30.00 11.31 8.74
CA HIS A 88 31.15 10.58 8.19
C HIS A 88 31.17 10.59 6.65
N VAL A 89 30.17 11.20 6.01
CA VAL A 89 30.05 11.27 4.56
C VAL A 89 30.21 12.72 4.14
N GLN A 90 31.17 13.00 3.24
CA GLN A 90 31.26 14.32 2.63
C GLN A 90 30.03 14.55 1.76
N MET A 91 29.20 15.51 2.15
CA MET A 91 27.99 15.88 1.42
C MET A 91 27.88 17.39 1.35
N THR A 92 27.41 17.87 0.21
CA THR A 92 26.98 19.25 0.05
C THR A 92 25.69 19.50 0.84
N THR A 93 25.42 20.76 1.16
CA THR A 93 24.16 21.18 1.80
C THR A 93 22.93 20.71 1.00
N ARG A 94 23.03 20.71 -0.34
CA ARG A 94 21.97 20.25 -1.24
C ARG A 94 21.71 18.76 -1.09
N GLU A 95 22.76 17.94 -1.08
CA GLU A 95 22.65 16.48 -0.91
C GLU A 95 22.10 16.14 0.48
N GLY A 96 22.57 16.82 1.52
CA GLY A 96 22.06 16.67 2.89
C GLY A 96 20.56 16.94 2.98
N LYS A 97 20.08 18.04 2.38
CA LYS A 97 18.64 18.36 2.34
C LYS A 97 17.84 17.29 1.58
N GLY A 98 18.31 16.89 0.39
CA GLY A 98 17.64 15.84 -0.39
C GLY A 98 17.58 14.50 0.34
N LEU A 99 18.63 14.16 1.08
CA LEU A 99 18.68 12.95 1.90
C LEU A 99 17.64 12.97 3.03
N GLU A 100 17.50 14.09 3.73
CA GLU A 100 16.46 14.28 4.77
C GLU A 100 15.06 14.10 4.20
N GLU A 101 14.80 14.73 3.05
CA GLU A 101 13.50 14.68 2.39
C GLU A 101 13.14 13.24 1.95
N ILE A 102 14.09 12.51 1.35
CA ILE A 102 13.85 11.12 0.94
C ILE A 102 13.75 10.19 2.15
N ALA A 103 14.54 10.39 3.21
CA ALA A 103 14.45 9.60 4.43
C ALA A 103 13.06 9.74 5.08
N LEU A 104 12.54 10.97 5.17
CA LEU A 104 11.21 11.25 5.70
C LEU A 104 10.12 10.52 4.87
N PHE A 105 10.20 10.62 3.54
CA PHE A 105 9.32 9.90 2.63
C PHE A 105 9.37 8.38 2.80
N VAL A 106 10.59 7.83 2.92
CA VAL A 106 10.80 6.39 3.09
C VAL A 106 10.11 5.89 4.36
N VAL A 107 10.26 6.62 5.46
CA VAL A 107 9.80 6.17 6.77
C VAL A 107 8.30 6.37 6.95
N LEU A 108 7.75 7.53 6.58
CA LEU A 108 6.35 7.86 6.83
C LEU A 108 5.39 7.23 5.81
N LEU A 109 5.85 7.02 4.58
CA LEU A 109 4.98 6.59 3.49
C LEU A 109 5.41 5.26 2.87
N TYR A 110 6.63 5.18 2.29
CA TYR A 110 7.03 4.02 1.50
C TYR A 110 7.05 2.72 2.31
N SER A 111 7.72 2.75 3.46
CA SER A 111 7.91 1.54 4.28
C SER A 111 6.58 1.06 4.85
N ARG A 112 5.71 1.98 5.31
CA ARG A 112 4.38 1.67 5.85
C ARG A 112 3.41 1.23 4.75
N ALA A 113 3.06 2.14 3.85
CA ALA A 113 1.93 1.97 2.93
C ALA A 113 2.28 1.07 1.74
N ALA A 114 3.47 1.21 1.15
CA ALA A 114 3.80 0.50 -0.09
C ALA A 114 4.38 -0.90 0.12
N TRP A 115 4.83 -1.25 1.33
CA TRP A 115 5.48 -2.54 1.58
C TRP A 115 4.93 -3.36 2.72
N MET A 116 4.71 -2.78 3.90
CA MET A 116 4.18 -3.55 5.02
C MET A 116 2.73 -3.98 4.81
N GLU A 117 1.97 -3.21 4.02
CA GLU A 117 0.55 -3.47 3.77
C GLU A 117 0.28 -4.21 2.45
N ALA A 118 1.27 -4.33 1.55
CA ALA A 118 1.13 -4.85 0.19
C ALA A 118 1.10 -6.38 0.05
N GLY A 119 0.81 -7.13 1.12
CA GLY A 119 0.98 -8.59 1.17
C GLY A 119 -0.12 -9.43 0.52
N LEU A 120 -1.31 -8.86 0.30
CA LEU A 120 -2.49 -9.59 -0.16
C LEU A 120 -3.12 -8.91 -1.39
N ALA A 121 -3.42 -9.70 -2.43
CA ALA A 121 -4.07 -9.19 -3.64
C ALA A 121 -5.47 -8.62 -3.37
N THR A 122 -6.18 -9.15 -2.38
CA THR A 122 -7.50 -8.66 -1.94
C THR A 122 -7.42 -7.26 -1.33
N GLU A 123 -6.28 -6.90 -0.74
CA GLU A 123 -6.06 -5.57 -0.14
C GLU A 123 -5.41 -4.59 -1.11
N ALA A 124 -4.92 -5.06 -2.26
CA ALA A 124 -4.07 -4.26 -3.14
C ALA A 124 -4.77 -2.98 -3.65
N ALA A 125 -6.04 -3.08 -4.08
CA ALA A 125 -6.81 -1.91 -4.51
C ALA A 125 -7.06 -0.91 -3.37
N TYR A 126 -7.32 -1.40 -2.16
CA TYR A 126 -7.50 -0.56 -0.97
C TYR A 126 -6.20 0.17 -0.63
N ASN A 127 -5.07 -0.54 -0.63
CA ASN A 127 -3.76 0.01 -0.34
C ASN A 127 -3.33 1.05 -1.38
N ASP A 128 -3.54 0.77 -2.68
CA ASP A 128 -3.22 1.70 -3.77
C ASP A 128 -4.03 3.00 -3.65
N LEU A 129 -5.33 2.90 -3.36
CA LEU A 129 -6.20 4.08 -3.20
C LEU A 129 -5.77 4.92 -1.99
N ASN A 130 -5.49 4.27 -0.85
CA ASN A 130 -5.04 4.97 0.34
C ASN A 130 -3.64 5.55 0.20
N LEU A 131 -2.74 4.88 -0.52
CA LEU A 131 -1.42 5.42 -0.84
C LEU A 131 -1.55 6.74 -1.61
N VAL A 132 -2.46 6.85 -2.57
CA VAL A 132 -2.71 8.09 -3.32
C VAL A 132 -3.27 9.20 -2.40
N LYS A 133 -4.19 8.86 -1.49
CA LYS A 133 -4.75 9.81 -0.51
C LYS A 133 -3.70 10.27 0.50
N ASP A 134 -2.90 9.35 1.02
CA ASP A 134 -1.78 9.66 1.90
C ASP A 134 -0.74 10.52 1.17
N LEU A 135 -0.42 10.23 -0.10
CA LEU A 135 0.46 11.09 -0.90
C LEU A 135 -0.06 12.52 -1.04
N HIS A 136 -1.38 12.68 -1.19
CA HIS A 136 -2.00 13.99 -1.26
C HIS A 136 -1.83 14.76 0.05
N HIS A 137 -2.05 14.13 1.20
CA HIS A 137 -1.80 14.76 2.50
C HIS A 137 -0.31 15.06 2.73
N PHE A 138 0.59 14.18 2.25
CA PHE A 138 2.04 14.36 2.41
C PHE A 138 2.56 15.62 1.69
N GLN A 139 1.82 16.19 0.74
CA GLN A 139 2.19 17.43 0.06
C GLN A 139 2.41 18.60 1.04
N GLU A 140 1.70 18.60 2.18
CA GLU A 140 1.81 19.62 3.23
C GLU A 140 3.16 19.54 3.96
N ILE A 141 3.76 18.35 4.00
CA ILE A 141 5.07 18.10 4.61
C ILE A 141 6.18 18.32 3.59
N ASN A 142 6.00 17.82 2.37
CA ASN A 142 6.97 17.97 1.29
C ASN A 142 6.33 18.09 -0.10
N GLY A 143 6.16 19.35 -0.51
CA GLY A 143 5.64 19.78 -1.81
C GLY A 143 6.43 19.27 -3.03
N ALA A 144 7.73 19.00 -2.91
CA ALA A 144 8.56 18.58 -4.04
C ALA A 144 8.50 17.07 -4.27
N ILE A 145 8.53 16.28 -3.19
CA ILE A 145 8.51 14.83 -3.27
C ILE A 145 7.14 14.32 -3.69
N TRP A 146 6.03 14.85 -3.16
CA TRP A 146 4.72 14.27 -3.44
C TRP A 146 4.42 14.25 -4.95
N LYS A 147 4.72 15.31 -5.70
CA LYS A 147 4.43 15.41 -7.13
C LYS A 147 5.23 14.38 -7.94
N THR A 148 6.52 14.26 -7.63
CA THR A 148 7.43 13.31 -8.28
C THR A 148 7.01 11.86 -7.97
N THR A 149 6.69 11.61 -6.70
CA THR A 149 6.25 10.30 -6.23
C THR A 149 4.92 9.92 -6.86
N LEU A 150 3.92 10.80 -6.84
CA LEU A 150 2.62 10.58 -7.45
C LEU A 150 2.72 10.28 -8.95
N THR A 151 3.56 11.02 -9.67
CA THR A 151 3.82 10.78 -11.11
C THR A 151 4.46 9.40 -11.36
N THR A 152 5.26 8.93 -10.40
CA THR A 152 5.91 7.62 -10.49
C THR A 152 4.90 6.52 -10.15
N PHE A 153 4.20 6.63 -9.02
CA PHE A 153 3.24 5.64 -8.55
C PHE A 153 2.01 5.54 -9.44
N SER A 154 1.56 6.61 -10.10
CA SER A 154 0.42 6.56 -11.03
C SER A 154 0.62 5.55 -12.16
N ARG A 155 1.86 5.20 -12.50
CA ARG A 155 2.20 4.15 -13.48
C ARG A 155 2.08 2.73 -12.94
N HIS A 156 1.87 2.59 -11.63
CA HIS A 156 1.88 1.33 -10.89
C HIS A 156 0.56 1.05 -10.16
N LEU A 157 -0.49 1.85 -10.37
CA LEU A 157 -1.83 1.67 -9.76
C LEU A 157 -2.70 0.63 -10.49
N TRP A 158 -2.11 -0.46 -10.97
CA TRP A 158 -2.84 -1.45 -11.77
C TRP A 158 -3.98 -2.12 -11.00
N TYR A 159 -3.89 -2.22 -9.67
CA TYR A 159 -4.96 -2.80 -8.84
C TYR A 159 -6.20 -1.89 -8.72
N LEU A 160 -6.08 -0.61 -9.06
CA LEU A 160 -7.23 0.29 -9.19
C LEU A 160 -7.97 0.14 -10.52
N GLY A 161 -7.50 -0.73 -11.41
CA GLY A 161 -8.19 -1.05 -12.65
C GLY A 161 -9.52 -1.75 -12.40
N ALA A 162 -10.50 -1.48 -13.26
CA ALA A 162 -11.87 -2.00 -13.12
C ALA A 162 -11.96 -3.54 -13.10
N ASP A 163 -10.95 -4.24 -13.62
CA ASP A 163 -10.84 -5.70 -13.55
C ASP A 163 -10.44 -6.20 -12.16
N LEU A 164 -9.53 -5.50 -11.46
CA LEU A 164 -8.88 -6.00 -10.23
C LEU A 164 -9.52 -5.48 -8.95
N VAL A 165 -10.22 -4.34 -9.00
CA VAL A 165 -10.92 -3.76 -7.83
C VAL A 165 -11.90 -4.75 -7.22
N GLY A 166 -12.52 -5.63 -8.00
CA GLY A 166 -13.43 -6.67 -7.51
C GLY A 166 -12.81 -7.65 -6.49
N LEU A 167 -11.49 -7.86 -6.50
CA LEU A 167 -10.80 -8.69 -5.51
C LEU A 167 -10.92 -8.13 -4.08
N SER A 168 -11.18 -6.83 -3.95
CA SER A 168 -11.39 -6.17 -2.67
C SER A 168 -12.65 -6.64 -1.94
N LEU A 169 -13.58 -7.32 -2.62
CA LEU A 169 -14.74 -7.96 -1.97
C LEU A 169 -14.33 -9.01 -0.91
N PHE A 170 -13.15 -9.61 -1.07
CA PHE A 170 -12.61 -10.62 -0.15
C PHE A 170 -11.71 -10.04 0.95
N SER A 171 -11.53 -8.71 0.98
CA SER A 171 -10.75 -8.03 2.01
C SER A 171 -11.46 -8.03 3.36
N GLU A 172 -10.75 -8.27 4.46
CA GLU A 172 -11.30 -8.10 5.80
C GLU A 172 -11.32 -6.62 6.25
N ARG A 173 -10.54 -5.76 5.59
CA ARG A 173 -10.45 -4.32 5.91
C ARG A 173 -11.62 -3.51 5.38
N ILE A 174 -12.36 -4.06 4.41
CA ILE A 174 -13.50 -3.39 3.79
C ILE A 174 -14.78 -3.79 4.53
N SER A 175 -15.54 -2.80 4.97
CA SER A 175 -16.80 -3.01 5.68
C SER A 175 -17.83 -3.73 4.79
N MET A 176 -18.76 -4.45 5.42
CA MET A 176 -19.82 -5.14 4.68
C MET A 176 -20.70 -4.17 3.88
N GLU A 177 -20.90 -2.96 4.37
CA GLU A 177 -21.61 -1.87 3.69
C GLU A 177 -20.89 -1.48 2.39
N GLU A 178 -19.57 -1.32 2.45
CA GLU A 178 -18.76 -0.99 1.28
C GLU A 178 -18.68 -2.16 0.30
N LYS A 179 -18.52 -3.41 0.78
CA LYS A 179 -18.60 -4.61 -0.07
C LYS A 179 -19.94 -4.71 -0.82
N LYS A 180 -21.06 -4.43 -0.16
CA LYS A 180 -22.39 -4.39 -0.81
C LYS A 180 -22.44 -3.33 -1.92
N LYS A 181 -21.82 -2.16 -1.71
CA LYS A 181 -21.71 -1.11 -2.74
C LYS A 181 -20.84 -1.58 -3.91
N ILE A 182 -19.67 -2.17 -3.65
CA ILE A 182 -18.79 -2.74 -4.68
C ILE A 182 -19.55 -3.80 -5.48
N ALA A 183 -20.20 -4.76 -4.82
CA ALA A 183 -20.97 -5.82 -5.49
C ALA A 183 -22.10 -5.26 -6.37
N LYS A 184 -22.77 -4.19 -5.92
CA LYS A 184 -23.81 -3.50 -6.70
C LYS A 184 -23.24 -2.83 -7.95
N GLU A 185 -22.13 -2.11 -7.81
CA GLU A 185 -21.49 -1.40 -8.91
C GLU A 185 -20.80 -2.33 -9.92
N THR A 186 -20.32 -3.49 -9.44
CA THR A 186 -19.68 -4.54 -10.26
C THR A 186 -20.64 -5.12 -11.32
N ARG A 187 -21.96 -4.96 -11.16
CA ARG A 187 -22.94 -5.39 -12.18
C ARG A 187 -23.16 -4.38 -13.30
N LYS A 188 -22.68 -3.15 -13.14
CA LYS A 188 -22.88 -2.09 -14.14
C LYS A 188 -21.78 -2.16 -15.17
N GLU A 189 -22.17 -2.11 -16.43
CA GLU A 189 -21.24 -1.84 -17.51
C GLU A 189 -20.88 -0.35 -17.46
N LYS A 190 -19.59 -0.09 -17.29
CA LYS A 190 -19.01 1.24 -17.31
C LYS A 190 -17.82 1.17 -18.24
N ASP A 191 -17.75 2.09 -19.17
CA ASP A 191 -16.52 2.33 -19.91
C ASP A 191 -15.54 3.06 -18.99
N LEU A 192 -14.99 2.29 -18.04
CA LEU A 192 -13.82 2.70 -17.27
C LEU A 192 -12.62 2.43 -18.16
N ASP A 193 -12.55 3.22 -19.23
CA ASP A 193 -11.44 3.33 -20.16
C ASP A 193 -10.17 3.25 -19.33
N ARG A 194 -9.42 2.13 -19.42
CA ARG A 194 -8.36 1.70 -18.46
C ARG A 194 -7.74 2.93 -17.87
N ILE A 195 -8.21 3.36 -16.67
CA ILE A 195 -8.04 4.76 -16.24
C ILE A 195 -6.60 5.11 -16.50
N ARG A 196 -6.33 6.02 -17.46
CA ARG A 196 -4.96 6.39 -17.78
C ARG A 196 -4.50 7.21 -16.58
N PHE A 197 -4.10 6.50 -15.51
CA PHE A 197 -3.86 7.01 -14.15
C PHE A 197 -2.88 8.18 -14.15
N ASN A 198 -2.06 8.29 -15.20
CA ASN A 198 -1.18 9.42 -15.49
C ASN A 198 -1.89 10.79 -15.62
N LYS A 199 -3.22 10.86 -15.79
CA LYS A 199 -3.97 12.13 -15.95
C LYS A 199 -4.96 12.47 -14.83
N ALA A 200 -5.14 11.62 -13.81
CA ALA A 200 -6.31 11.71 -12.95
C ALA A 200 -6.03 11.53 -11.44
N ALA A 201 -4.85 11.90 -10.95
CA ALA A 201 -4.57 11.82 -9.51
C ALA A 201 -5.62 12.57 -8.66
N ASP A 202 -6.04 13.76 -9.09
CA ASP A 202 -7.09 14.54 -8.42
C ASP A 202 -8.46 13.86 -8.42
N GLN A 203 -8.75 13.04 -9.44
CA GLN A 203 -9.97 12.25 -9.49
C GLN A 203 -9.87 11.04 -8.57
N LEU A 204 -8.71 10.38 -8.50
CA LEU A 204 -8.48 9.25 -7.61
C LEU A 204 -8.56 9.63 -6.13
N ILE A 205 -8.03 10.81 -5.76
CA ILE A 205 -8.12 11.34 -4.40
C ILE A 205 -9.58 11.41 -3.93
N LYS A 206 -10.50 11.81 -4.82
CA LYS A 206 -11.94 11.92 -4.54
C LYS A 206 -12.70 10.61 -4.73
N SER A 207 -12.05 9.58 -5.26
CA SER A 207 -12.69 8.31 -5.59
C SER A 207 -12.82 7.37 -4.39
N SER A 208 -13.67 6.36 -4.59
CA SER A 208 -13.91 5.24 -3.69
C SER A 208 -13.80 3.93 -4.46
N LEU A 209 -13.53 2.81 -3.79
CA LEU A 209 -13.46 1.50 -4.45
C LEU A 209 -14.75 1.16 -5.25
N PRO A 210 -15.97 1.41 -4.74
CA PRO A 210 -17.20 1.21 -5.54
C PRO A 210 -17.26 2.04 -6.82
N SER A 211 -16.68 3.24 -6.84
CA SER A 211 -16.67 4.08 -8.04
C SER A 211 -15.75 3.55 -9.14
N LEU A 212 -14.75 2.75 -8.77
CA LEU A 212 -13.72 2.21 -9.67
C LEU A 212 -14.03 0.79 -10.17
N THR A 213 -15.11 0.15 -9.70
CA THR A 213 -15.53 -1.18 -10.16
C THR A 213 -16.56 -1.12 -11.29
N SER A 214 -16.58 -2.17 -12.12
CA SER A 214 -17.54 -2.39 -13.19
C SER A 214 -17.71 -3.89 -13.48
N SER A 215 -18.54 -4.23 -14.48
CA SER A 215 -18.69 -5.61 -15.02
C SER A 215 -17.37 -6.28 -15.42
N ALA A 216 -16.32 -5.49 -15.65
CA ALA A 216 -14.97 -5.99 -15.89
C ALA A 216 -14.43 -6.86 -14.73
N SER A 217 -14.76 -6.50 -13.48
CA SER A 217 -14.42 -7.31 -12.30
C SER A 217 -15.09 -8.70 -12.32
N VAL A 218 -16.32 -8.83 -12.85
CA VAL A 218 -16.97 -10.14 -12.98
C VAL A 218 -16.19 -11.03 -13.93
N ARG A 219 -15.72 -10.48 -15.06
CA ARG A 219 -14.89 -11.22 -16.02
C ARG A 219 -13.59 -11.68 -15.37
N ALA A 220 -12.91 -10.81 -14.63
CA ALA A 220 -11.68 -11.15 -13.94
C ALA A 220 -11.87 -12.26 -12.88
N LEU A 221 -12.93 -12.18 -12.07
CA LEU A 221 -13.25 -13.24 -11.08
C LEU A 221 -13.56 -14.58 -11.76
N THR A 222 -14.29 -14.55 -12.87
CA THR A 222 -14.59 -15.75 -13.67
C THR A 222 -13.32 -16.37 -14.23
N LEU A 223 -12.39 -15.56 -14.76
CA LEU A 223 -11.08 -16.03 -15.24
C LEU A 223 -10.23 -16.65 -14.13
N LEU A 224 -10.36 -16.18 -12.90
CA LEU A 224 -9.70 -16.75 -11.72
C LEU A 224 -10.43 -17.97 -11.15
N ASN A 225 -11.50 -18.45 -11.82
CA ASN A 225 -12.33 -19.56 -11.38
C ASN A 225 -12.95 -19.36 -9.99
N ILE A 226 -13.28 -18.11 -9.65
CA ILE A 226 -13.99 -17.75 -8.42
C ILE A 226 -15.48 -17.82 -8.70
N ASP A 227 -16.22 -18.53 -7.84
CA ASP A 227 -17.68 -18.59 -7.95
C ASP A 227 -18.27 -17.18 -7.82
N ILE A 228 -19.05 -16.74 -8.81
CA ILE A 228 -19.68 -15.41 -8.87
C ILE A 228 -21.12 -15.42 -8.37
N SER A 229 -21.66 -16.58 -7.93
CA SER A 229 -23.04 -16.71 -7.45
C SER A 229 -23.37 -15.76 -6.29
N PHE A 230 -22.37 -15.41 -5.47
CA PHE A 230 -22.52 -14.46 -4.36
C PHE A 230 -22.81 -13.01 -4.81
N LEU A 231 -22.55 -12.68 -6.08
CA LEU A 231 -22.87 -11.38 -6.67
C LEU A 231 -24.32 -11.31 -7.17
N SER A 232 -24.97 -12.46 -7.33
CA SER A 232 -26.38 -12.53 -7.69
C SER A 232 -27.24 -12.01 -6.52
N PRO A 233 -28.34 -11.30 -6.80
CA PRO A 233 -29.31 -10.98 -5.76
C PRO A 233 -29.75 -12.30 -5.11
N CYS A 234 -29.71 -12.37 -3.78
CA CYS A 234 -30.25 -13.52 -3.07
C CYS A 234 -31.71 -13.68 -3.51
N GLY A 235 -31.98 -14.67 -4.37
CA GLY A 235 -33.33 -15.02 -4.75
C GLY A 235 -34.09 -15.36 -3.48
N ARG A 236 -35.34 -14.91 -3.36
CA ARG A 236 -36.23 -15.33 -2.28
C ARG A 236 -36.10 -16.84 -2.13
N VAL A 237 -35.62 -17.31 -0.98
CA VAL A 237 -35.73 -18.72 -0.59
C VAL A 237 -37.24 -19.01 -0.54
N GLY A 238 -37.74 -19.65 -1.58
CA GLY A 238 -39.18 -19.71 -1.81
C GLY A 238 -39.58 -20.31 -3.16
N SER A 239 -38.94 -21.38 -3.58
CA SER A 239 -39.62 -22.38 -4.41
C SER A 239 -39.06 -23.75 -4.05
N LYS A 240 -39.88 -24.55 -3.36
CA LYS A 240 -39.64 -25.98 -3.21
C LYS A 240 -39.46 -26.60 -4.61
N PRO A 241 -38.57 -27.58 -4.79
CA PRO A 241 -38.57 -28.36 -6.02
C PRO A 241 -39.95 -29.03 -6.15
N ARG A 242 -40.62 -28.85 -7.30
CA ARG A 242 -41.80 -29.64 -7.66
C ARG A 242 -41.33 -31.09 -7.82
N VAL A 243 -41.79 -31.95 -6.92
CA VAL A 243 -41.80 -33.39 -7.16
C VAL A 243 -42.80 -33.62 -8.31
N PRO A 244 -42.42 -34.29 -9.41
CA PRO A 244 -43.39 -34.69 -10.40
C PRO A 244 -44.28 -35.79 -9.81
N GLU A 245 -45.56 -35.47 -9.61
CA GLU A 245 -46.59 -36.47 -9.34
C GLU A 245 -46.78 -37.33 -10.60
N GLY A 246 -45.97 -38.38 -10.71
CA GLY A 246 -46.21 -39.49 -11.62
C GLY A 246 -47.10 -40.51 -10.93
N GLY A 247 -48.42 -40.31 -11.00
CA GLY A 247 -49.39 -41.37 -10.71
C GLY A 247 -49.33 -42.42 -11.82
N PHE A 248 -48.97 -43.65 -11.47
CA PHE A 248 -49.23 -44.82 -12.31
C PHE A 248 -50.70 -45.22 -12.16
N PRO A 249 -51.47 -45.39 -13.25
CA PRO A 249 -52.77 -46.05 -13.17
C PRO A 249 -52.58 -47.57 -13.00
N GLN A 250 -53.64 -48.17 -12.43
CA GLN A 250 -53.78 -49.54 -11.92
C GLN A 250 -53.27 -50.66 -12.82
#